data_AF-A0A973J5L8-F1
#
_entry.id   AF-A0A973J5L8-F1
#
_cell.length_a   1.000
_cell.length_b   1.000
_cell.length_c   1.000
_cell.angle_alpha   90.00
_cell.angle_beta   90.00
_cell.angle_gamma   90.00
#
_symmetry.space_group_name_H-M   'P 1'
#
loop_
_entity.id
_entity.type
_entity.pdbx_description
1 polymer ?
#
loop_
_entity_poly.entity_id
_entity_poly.type
_entity_poly.pdbx_seq_one_letter_code
_entity_poly.pdbx_strand_id
1 'polypeptide(L)'
;RVQAIHLPALDTQETLDQIGCAPELQSQIYAFTQGHPLANEMVYDVLQQHLLGALHPRQVLAEQRTRIAERIISAIYSRVLGGVSSELAQIFGVIALFREFDIHTLRTVLPTFEPAFVHRSDSALLLSLKQLLDTRLVTWSDERRAYQIDPTIRQIFSYALRWSHTERYLDIRDAAITYYRQLIQDVPGNRNVYIVEYYYQALYKGDREIYNQDAFKEAIQHYYFSPDQRYRADQALGQLRERFLDDPELAGLLAERKLAPRHFLAVLDVFLEQPLAANV
;
A
#
# COMPACT_ATOMS: atom_id res chain seq x y z
N ARG A 1 -21.87 16.58 15.56
CA ARG A 1 -21.01 15.72 14.70
C ARG A 1 -19.97 15.11 15.63
N VAL A 2 -19.98 13.80 15.85
CA VAL A 2 -18.97 13.12 16.67
C VAL A 2 -17.61 13.34 15.98
N GLN A 3 -16.62 13.87 16.70
CA GLN A 3 -15.27 13.96 16.17
C GLN A 3 -14.74 12.53 16.06
N ALA A 4 -14.57 12.01 14.85
CA ALA A 4 -13.75 10.82 14.65
C ALA A 4 -12.32 11.22 15.02
N ILE A 5 -11.84 10.68 16.14
CA ILE A 5 -10.48 10.83 16.63
C ILE A 5 -9.61 9.94 15.72
N HIS A 6 -8.58 10.51 15.11
CA HIS A 6 -7.54 9.74 14.44
C HIS A 6 -6.92 8.80 15.49
N LEU A 7 -6.96 7.50 15.23
CA LEU A 7 -6.40 6.49 16.12
C LEU A 7 -5.06 6.06 15.49
N PRO A 8 -3.93 6.63 15.93
CA PRO A 8 -2.64 6.20 15.42
C PRO A 8 -2.44 4.71 15.69
N ALA A 9 -1.66 4.04 14.83
CA ALA A 9 -1.16 2.72 15.15
C ALA A 9 -0.40 2.77 16.47
N LEU A 10 -0.79 1.88 17.37
CA LEU A 10 -0.08 1.67 18.62
C LEU A 10 1.22 0.95 18.34
N ASP A 11 2.28 1.28 19.07
CA ASP A 11 3.47 0.44 19.06
C ASP A 11 3.21 -0.92 19.76
N THR A 12 4.24 -1.75 19.84
CA THR A 12 4.14 -3.07 20.47
C THR A 12 3.79 -3.00 21.96
N GLN A 13 4.33 -2.02 22.69
CA GLN A 13 4.09 -1.84 24.11
C GLN A 13 2.70 -1.26 24.35
N GLU A 14 2.30 -0.25 23.59
CA GLU A 14 0.97 0.33 23.64
C GLU A 14 -0.10 -0.71 23.26
N THR A 15 0.18 -1.60 22.30
CA THR A 15 -0.69 -2.73 21.98
C THR A 15 -0.81 -3.72 23.15
N LEU A 16 0.29 -3.97 23.87
CA LEU A 16 0.29 -4.78 25.09
C LEU A 16 -0.60 -4.14 26.16
N ASP A 17 -0.43 -2.84 26.39
CA ASP A 17 -1.14 -2.08 27.41
C ASP A 17 -2.64 -1.96 27.09
N GLN A 18 -3.00 -1.79 25.82
CA GLN A 18 -4.39 -1.74 25.36
C GLN A 18 -5.13 -3.06 25.64
N ILE A 19 -4.50 -4.19 25.31
CA ILE A 19 -5.16 -5.50 25.31
C ILE A 19 -4.99 -6.23 26.65
N GLY A 20 -3.93 -5.94 27.40
CA GLY A 20 -3.62 -6.60 28.68
C GLY A 20 -3.34 -8.10 28.55
N CYS A 21 -2.67 -8.52 27.46
CA CYS A 21 -2.39 -9.93 27.17
C CYS A 21 -0.94 -10.35 27.47
N ALA A 22 -0.62 -11.63 27.29
CA ALA A 22 0.76 -12.11 27.40
C ALA A 22 1.63 -11.59 26.22
N PRO A 23 2.93 -11.29 26.42
CA PRO A 23 3.81 -10.74 25.37
C PRO A 23 3.87 -11.57 24.08
N GLU A 24 3.82 -12.89 24.21
CA GLU A 24 3.81 -13.80 23.06
C GLU A 24 2.57 -13.62 22.19
N LEU A 25 1.41 -13.38 22.80
CA LEU A 25 0.15 -13.12 22.11
C LEU A 25 0.16 -11.73 21.47
N GLN A 26 0.69 -10.74 22.19
CA GLN A 26 0.86 -9.38 21.69
C GLN A 26 1.65 -9.37 20.39
N SER A 27 2.78 -10.09 20.32
CA SER A 27 3.60 -10.13 19.09
C SER A 27 2.82 -10.65 17.88
N GLN A 28 1.89 -11.58 18.10
CA GLN A 28 1.07 -12.16 17.04
C GLN A 28 -0.09 -11.26 16.64
N ILE A 29 -0.73 -10.62 17.63
CA ILE A 29 -1.76 -9.61 17.39
C ILE A 29 -1.13 -8.46 16.58
N TYR A 30 -0.03 -7.88 17.07
CA TYR A 30 0.66 -6.79 16.41
C TYR A 30 1.09 -7.15 14.98
N ALA A 31 1.67 -8.35 14.76
CA ALA A 31 2.03 -8.79 13.42
C ALA A 31 0.82 -8.87 12.47
N PHE A 32 -0.37 -9.17 12.99
CA PHE A 32 -1.60 -9.28 12.21
C PHE A 32 -2.27 -7.92 11.98
N THR A 33 -2.26 -7.04 12.98
CA THR A 33 -3.05 -5.80 13.02
C THR A 33 -2.24 -4.55 12.73
N GLN A 34 -0.90 -4.66 12.78
CA GLN A 34 0.04 -3.55 12.71
C GLN A 34 -0.27 -2.46 13.73
N GLY A 35 -0.74 -2.87 14.92
CA GLY A 35 -0.99 -1.96 16.04
C GLY A 35 -2.32 -1.18 15.99
N HIS A 36 -3.20 -1.45 15.02
CA HIS A 36 -4.47 -0.72 14.95
C HIS A 36 -5.39 -1.05 16.14
N PRO A 37 -5.82 -0.07 16.96
CA PRO A 37 -6.56 -0.33 18.20
C PRO A 37 -7.80 -1.21 18.04
N LEU A 38 -8.64 -0.90 17.05
CA LEU A 38 -9.87 -1.66 16.81
C LEU A 38 -9.58 -3.09 16.32
N ALA A 39 -8.49 -3.26 15.55
CA ALA A 39 -8.13 -4.55 15.02
C ALA A 39 -7.51 -5.43 16.11
N ASN A 40 -6.71 -4.83 17.01
CA ASN A 40 -6.16 -5.49 18.18
C ASN A 40 -7.26 -6.13 19.03
N GLU A 41 -8.29 -5.36 19.38
CA GLU A 41 -9.44 -5.83 20.17
C GLU A 41 -10.15 -7.01 19.48
N MET A 42 -10.42 -6.91 18.18
CA MET A 42 -11.13 -7.97 17.45
C MET A 42 -10.33 -9.25 17.29
N VAL A 43 -9.03 -9.13 17.05
CA VAL A 43 -8.13 -10.29 16.99
C VAL A 43 -8.06 -10.95 18.36
N TYR A 44 -7.91 -10.15 19.42
CA TYR A 44 -7.88 -10.65 20.79
C TYR A 44 -9.16 -11.39 21.19
N ASP A 45 -10.33 -10.82 20.88
CA ASP A 45 -11.64 -11.47 21.10
C ASP A 45 -11.70 -12.87 20.46
N VAL A 46 -11.27 -12.98 19.19
CA VAL A 46 -11.29 -14.26 18.47
C VAL A 46 -10.34 -15.26 19.11
N LEU A 47 -9.14 -14.80 19.51
CA LEU A 47 -8.17 -15.64 20.20
C LEU A 47 -8.70 -16.12 21.55
N GLN A 48 -9.28 -15.24 22.37
CA GLN A 48 -9.86 -15.65 23.67
C GLN A 48 -10.94 -16.73 23.51
N GLN A 49 -11.80 -16.62 22.48
CA GLN A 49 -12.85 -17.59 22.22
C GLN A 49 -12.33 -18.99 21.85
N HIS A 50 -11.14 -19.08 21.24
CA HIS A 50 -10.60 -20.35 20.70
C HIS A 50 -9.44 -20.91 21.54
N LEU A 51 -8.77 -20.09 22.36
CA LEU A 51 -7.67 -20.54 23.22
C LEU A 51 -8.13 -21.47 24.34
N LEU A 52 -9.43 -21.45 24.68
CA LEU A 52 -10.05 -22.44 25.57
C LEU A 52 -10.01 -23.87 24.99
N GLY A 53 -9.77 -24.02 23.68
CA GLY A 53 -9.68 -25.30 22.97
C GLY A 53 -8.26 -25.85 22.76
N ALA A 54 -7.23 -25.30 23.43
CA ALA A 54 -5.82 -25.71 23.33
C ALA A 54 -5.15 -25.58 21.94
N LEU A 55 -5.73 -24.82 21.01
CA LEU A 55 -5.08 -24.47 19.75
C LEU A 55 -4.01 -23.39 19.98
N HIS A 56 -2.88 -23.51 19.28
CA HIS A 56 -1.84 -22.48 19.33
C HIS A 56 -2.36 -21.19 18.65
N PRO A 57 -2.14 -19.98 19.22
CA PRO A 57 -2.71 -18.74 18.68
C PRO A 57 -2.43 -18.52 17.18
N ARG A 58 -1.22 -18.83 16.72
CA ARG A 58 -0.85 -18.77 15.29
C ARG A 58 -1.76 -19.60 14.38
N GLN A 59 -2.19 -20.78 14.83
CA GLN A 59 -3.07 -21.65 14.04
C GLN A 59 -4.46 -21.04 13.95
N VAL A 60 -5.00 -20.56 15.08
CA VAL A 60 -6.30 -19.87 15.12
C VAL A 60 -6.31 -18.67 14.17
N LEU A 61 -5.26 -17.83 14.20
CA LEU A 61 -5.15 -16.69 13.30
C LEU A 61 -5.09 -17.12 11.83
N ALA A 62 -4.33 -18.17 11.52
CA ALA A 62 -4.23 -18.65 10.14
C ALA A 62 -5.59 -19.16 9.60
N GLU A 63 -6.35 -19.86 10.44
CA GLU A 63 -7.67 -20.42 10.10
C GLU A 63 -8.77 -19.36 10.05
N GLN A 64 -8.71 -18.37 10.95
CA GLN A 64 -9.76 -17.35 11.10
C GLN A 64 -9.46 -16.03 10.39
N ARG A 65 -8.30 -15.87 9.73
CA ARG A 65 -7.83 -14.59 9.16
C ARG A 65 -8.88 -13.89 8.28
N THR A 66 -9.57 -14.63 7.43
CA THR A 66 -10.58 -14.07 6.52
C THR A 66 -11.76 -13.50 7.30
N ARG A 67 -12.29 -14.29 8.23
CA ARG A 67 -13.40 -13.88 9.11
C ARG A 67 -13.04 -12.71 10.01
N ILE A 68 -11.83 -12.72 10.58
CA ILE A 68 -11.31 -11.61 11.39
C ILE A 68 -11.26 -10.34 10.55
N ALA A 69 -10.68 -10.41 9.35
CA ALA A 69 -10.52 -9.24 8.50
C ALA A 69 -11.86 -8.67 8.01
N GLU A 70 -12.82 -9.51 7.64
CA GLU A 70 -14.19 -9.11 7.33
C GLU A 70 -14.87 -8.41 8.52
N ARG A 71 -14.67 -8.94 9.73
CA ARG A 71 -15.21 -8.37 10.97
C ARG A 71 -14.60 -7.00 11.27
N ILE A 72 -13.29 -6.83 11.05
CA ILE A 72 -12.59 -5.53 11.19
C ILE A 72 -13.12 -4.53 10.16
N ILE A 73 -13.19 -4.91 8.87
CA ILE A 73 -13.75 -4.04 7.83
C ILE A 73 -15.17 -3.64 8.15
N SER A 74 -16.02 -4.61 8.52
CA SER A 74 -17.42 -4.35 8.88
C SER A 74 -17.55 -3.38 10.04
N ALA A 75 -16.65 -3.46 11.02
CA ALA A 75 -16.64 -2.53 12.14
C ALA A 75 -16.09 -1.14 11.79
N ILE A 76 -15.06 -1.05 10.96
CA ILE A 76 -14.59 0.23 10.39
C ILE A 76 -15.75 0.87 9.63
N TYR A 77 -16.43 0.11 8.78
CA TYR A 77 -17.61 0.57 8.05
C TYR A 77 -18.76 0.94 8.98
N SER A 78 -19.05 0.17 10.02
CA SER A 78 -20.14 0.52 10.96
C SER A 78 -19.83 1.81 11.73
N ARG A 79 -18.56 2.05 12.08
CA ARG A 79 -18.14 3.19 12.90
C ARG A 79 -17.91 4.46 12.09
N VAL A 80 -17.40 4.32 10.88
CA VAL A 80 -16.99 5.44 10.01
C VAL A 80 -17.95 5.65 8.85
N LEU A 81 -18.53 4.56 8.35
CA LEU A 81 -19.42 4.52 7.18
C LEU A 81 -20.90 4.34 7.55
N GLY A 82 -21.31 4.59 8.80
CA GLY A 82 -22.73 4.54 9.25
C GLY A 82 -23.71 5.47 8.50
N GLY A 83 -23.28 6.11 7.41
CA GLY A 83 -24.10 6.84 6.45
C GLY A 83 -23.48 6.90 5.05
N VAL A 84 -22.55 6.00 4.71
CA VAL A 84 -21.85 5.99 3.42
C VAL A 84 -22.50 4.98 2.49
N SER A 85 -22.70 5.38 1.23
CA SER A 85 -23.31 4.54 0.21
C SER A 85 -22.46 3.29 -0.07
N SER A 86 -23.12 2.21 -0.48
CA SER A 86 -22.46 0.99 -0.97
C SER A 86 -21.45 1.27 -2.10
N GLU A 87 -21.68 2.33 -2.88
CA GLU A 87 -20.79 2.82 -3.92
C GLU A 87 -19.42 3.26 -3.38
N LEU A 88 -19.34 4.00 -2.27
CA LEU A 88 -18.04 4.41 -1.72
C LEU A 88 -17.29 3.24 -1.07
N ALA A 89 -18.02 2.26 -0.51
CA ALA A 89 -17.41 1.04 0.02
C ALA A 89 -16.71 0.22 -1.06
N GLN A 90 -17.23 0.24 -2.30
CA GLN A 90 -16.57 -0.37 -3.47
C GLN A 90 -15.24 0.32 -3.80
N ILE A 91 -15.20 1.66 -3.71
CA ILE A 91 -13.96 2.41 -3.97
C ILE A 91 -12.85 1.95 -3.04
N PHE A 92 -13.10 1.89 -1.73
CA PHE A 92 -12.11 1.48 -0.72
C PHE A 92 -11.47 0.11 -1.02
N GLY A 93 -12.23 -0.84 -1.56
CA GLY A 93 -11.71 -2.16 -1.93
C GLY A 93 -10.61 -2.11 -2.99
N VAL A 94 -10.62 -1.10 -3.87
CA VAL A 94 -9.62 -0.91 -4.92
C VAL A 94 -8.53 0.05 -4.46
N ILE A 95 -8.89 1.25 -3.98
CA ILE A 95 -7.91 2.29 -3.65
C ILE A 95 -7.03 1.93 -2.44
N ALA A 96 -7.44 0.99 -1.59
CA ALA A 96 -6.59 0.51 -0.50
C ALA A 96 -5.29 -0.18 -0.94
N LEU A 97 -5.16 -0.54 -2.22
CA LEU A 97 -3.90 -1.08 -2.74
C LEU A 97 -2.93 0.02 -3.18
N PHE A 98 -3.39 1.28 -3.24
CA PHE A 98 -2.62 2.45 -3.64
C PHE A 98 -2.23 3.27 -2.40
N ARG A 99 -0.95 3.63 -2.27
CA ARG A 99 -0.49 4.50 -1.17
C ARG A 99 -0.92 5.94 -1.37
N GLU A 100 -1.02 6.33 -2.63
CA GLU A 100 -1.50 7.61 -3.11
C GLU A 100 -2.44 7.35 -4.27
N PHE A 101 -3.53 8.10 -4.34
CA PHE A 101 -4.44 8.06 -5.47
C PHE A 101 -4.97 9.44 -5.79
N ASP A 102 -5.41 9.63 -7.02
CA ASP A 102 -6.03 10.86 -7.50
C ASP A 102 -7.26 10.54 -8.37
N ILE A 103 -7.85 11.57 -8.94
CA ILE A 103 -8.97 11.40 -9.88
C ILE A 103 -8.58 10.54 -11.09
N HIS A 104 -7.33 10.60 -11.51
CA HIS A 104 -6.85 9.82 -12.64
C HIS A 104 -6.77 8.32 -12.28
N THR A 105 -6.33 7.99 -11.07
CA THR A 105 -6.37 6.61 -10.54
C THR A 105 -7.81 6.10 -10.55
N LEU A 106 -8.76 6.88 -10.01
CA LEU A 106 -10.18 6.50 -9.98
C LEU A 106 -10.76 6.33 -11.39
N ARG A 107 -10.39 7.20 -12.33
CA ARG A 107 -10.90 7.11 -13.71
C ARG A 107 -10.34 5.92 -14.48
N THR A 108 -9.08 5.58 -14.24
CA THR A 108 -8.36 4.58 -15.05
C THR A 108 -8.47 3.17 -14.47
N VAL A 109 -8.39 3.03 -13.15
CA VAL A 109 -8.30 1.71 -12.49
C VAL A 109 -9.66 1.23 -12.00
N LEU A 110 -10.45 2.10 -11.36
CA LEU A 110 -11.70 1.69 -10.71
C LEU A 110 -12.72 1.03 -11.66
N PRO A 111 -12.94 1.51 -12.91
CA PRO A 111 -13.93 0.92 -13.80
C PRO A 111 -13.64 -0.54 -14.19
N THR A 112 -12.39 -0.98 -14.08
CA THR A 112 -11.99 -2.37 -14.33
C THR A 112 -12.58 -3.35 -13.31
N PHE A 113 -12.81 -2.88 -12.08
CA PHE A 113 -13.23 -3.72 -10.95
C PHE A 113 -14.64 -3.40 -10.45
N GLU A 114 -15.11 -2.20 -10.72
CA GLU A 114 -16.41 -1.70 -10.25
C GLU A 114 -17.22 -1.17 -11.44
N PRO A 115 -18.09 -2.01 -12.05
CA PRO A 115 -18.86 -1.64 -13.23
C PRO A 115 -19.71 -0.37 -13.06
N ALA A 116 -20.13 -0.05 -11.83
CA ALA A 116 -20.88 1.16 -11.50
C ALA A 116 -20.11 2.46 -11.77
N PHE A 117 -18.79 2.38 -11.98
CA PHE A 117 -17.90 3.51 -12.25
C PHE A 117 -17.52 3.66 -13.72
N VAL A 118 -17.93 2.73 -14.59
CA VAL A 118 -17.70 2.84 -16.02
C VAL A 118 -18.43 4.08 -16.56
N HIS A 119 -17.71 4.90 -17.34
CA HIS A 119 -18.21 6.16 -17.91
C HIS A 119 -18.66 7.24 -16.91
N ARG A 120 -18.27 7.16 -15.64
CA ARG A 120 -18.51 8.26 -14.70
C ARG A 120 -17.77 9.52 -15.17
N SER A 121 -18.46 10.66 -15.09
CA SER A 121 -17.84 11.95 -15.36
C SER A 121 -16.83 12.32 -14.27
N ASP A 122 -15.83 13.12 -14.61
CA ASP A 122 -14.86 13.65 -13.64
C ASP A 122 -15.58 14.37 -12.48
N SER A 123 -16.68 15.07 -12.75
CA SER A 123 -17.49 15.72 -11.70
C SER A 123 -18.13 14.73 -10.72
N ALA A 124 -18.59 13.56 -11.21
CA ALA A 124 -19.10 12.52 -10.33
C ALA A 124 -17.99 11.89 -9.48
N LEU A 125 -16.81 11.64 -10.06
CA LEU A 125 -15.65 11.12 -9.33
C LEU A 125 -15.14 12.11 -8.27
N LEU A 126 -15.14 13.42 -8.58
CA LEU A 126 -14.83 14.47 -7.59
C LEU A 126 -15.84 14.51 -6.44
N LEU A 127 -17.12 14.27 -6.72
CA LEU A 127 -18.12 14.15 -5.66
C LEU A 127 -17.85 12.92 -4.78
N SER A 128 -17.50 11.77 -5.37
CA SER A 128 -17.09 10.59 -4.62
C SER A 128 -15.86 10.87 -3.76
N LEU A 129 -14.84 11.56 -4.29
CA LEU A 129 -13.65 11.98 -3.52
C LEU A 129 -14.02 12.87 -2.34
N LYS A 130 -14.92 13.84 -2.54
CA LYS A 130 -15.43 14.68 -1.45
C LYS A 130 -16.10 13.84 -0.36
N GLN A 131 -16.93 12.87 -0.75
CA GLN A 131 -17.58 12.00 0.22
C GLN A 131 -16.57 11.07 0.93
N LEU A 132 -15.53 10.61 0.24
CA LEU A 132 -14.43 9.84 0.85
C LEU A 132 -13.69 10.69 1.89
N LEU A 133 -13.40 11.96 1.61
CA LEU A 133 -12.83 12.89 2.59
C LEU A 133 -13.73 13.09 3.80
N ASP A 134 -15.05 13.16 3.59
CA ASP A 134 -16.03 13.29 4.68
C ASP A 134 -16.02 12.08 5.63
N THR A 135 -15.57 10.90 5.16
CA THR A 135 -15.37 9.72 6.02
C THR A 135 -14.19 9.87 6.99
N ARG A 136 -13.24 10.77 6.70
CA ARG A 136 -11.96 10.91 7.43
C ARG A 136 -11.03 9.69 7.40
N LEU A 137 -11.37 8.65 6.63
CA LEU A 137 -10.42 7.57 6.29
C LEU A 137 -9.45 8.01 5.21
N VAL A 138 -9.87 8.98 4.40
CA VAL A 138 -9.08 9.60 3.34
C VAL A 138 -8.68 11.00 3.75
N THR A 139 -7.43 11.34 3.49
CA THR A 139 -6.86 12.68 3.67
C THR A 139 -6.26 13.16 2.35
N TRP A 140 -6.10 14.48 2.22
CA TRP A 140 -5.35 15.09 1.13
C TRP A 140 -3.96 15.46 1.66
N SER A 141 -2.91 15.05 0.94
CA SER A 141 -1.53 15.45 1.24
C SER A 141 -1.12 16.59 0.32
N ASP A 142 -0.88 17.78 0.88
CA ASP A 142 -0.40 18.94 0.12
C ASP A 142 1.02 18.72 -0.44
N GLU A 143 1.86 18.01 0.31
CA GLU A 143 3.24 17.67 -0.08
C GLU A 143 3.25 16.76 -1.31
N ARG A 144 2.44 15.69 -1.28
CA ARG A 144 2.37 14.68 -2.36
C ARG A 144 1.38 15.08 -3.46
N ARG A 145 0.52 16.05 -3.21
CA ARG A 145 -0.60 16.47 -4.07
C ARG A 145 -1.48 15.29 -4.48
N ALA A 146 -1.77 14.42 -3.52
CA ALA A 146 -2.53 13.20 -3.73
C ALA A 146 -3.43 12.89 -2.52
N TYR A 147 -4.47 12.09 -2.75
CA TYR A 147 -5.28 11.53 -1.68
C TYR A 147 -4.61 10.29 -1.10
N GLN A 148 -4.77 10.10 0.20
CA GLN A 148 -4.19 8.98 0.93
C GLN A 148 -5.21 8.42 1.89
N ILE A 149 -5.29 7.09 1.95
CA ILE A 149 -5.92 6.42 3.08
C ILE A 149 -4.90 6.38 4.20
N ASP A 150 -5.34 6.53 5.45
CA ASP A 150 -4.49 6.26 6.61
C ASP A 150 -3.71 4.93 6.41
N PRO A 151 -2.37 4.91 6.56
CA PRO A 151 -1.55 3.76 6.20
C PRO A 151 -1.98 2.46 6.90
N THR A 152 -2.39 2.55 8.16
CA THR A 152 -2.80 1.39 8.95
C THR A 152 -4.15 0.86 8.47
N ILE A 153 -5.11 1.76 8.25
CA ILE A 153 -6.41 1.40 7.66
C ILE A 153 -6.21 0.77 6.28
N ARG A 154 -5.36 1.38 5.45
CA ARG A 154 -5.03 0.89 4.11
C ARG A 154 -4.47 -0.53 4.14
N GLN A 155 -3.54 -0.82 5.06
CA GLN A 155 -2.99 -2.15 5.23
C GLN A 155 -4.06 -3.16 5.67
N ILE A 156 -4.94 -2.80 6.59
CA ILE A 156 -6.08 -3.65 7.01
C ILE A 156 -6.94 -4.01 5.80
N PHE A 157 -7.36 -3.03 5.00
CA PHE A 157 -8.15 -3.28 3.79
C PHE A 157 -7.39 -4.16 2.78
N SER A 158 -6.12 -3.88 2.55
CA SER A 158 -5.27 -4.67 1.65
C SER A 158 -5.12 -6.12 2.12
N TYR A 159 -4.89 -6.37 3.41
CA TYR A 159 -4.76 -7.72 3.96
C TYR A 159 -6.09 -8.47 3.94
N ALA A 160 -7.18 -7.79 4.30
CA ALA A 160 -8.50 -8.35 4.21
C ALA A 160 -8.82 -8.80 2.78
N LEU A 161 -8.56 -7.95 1.78
CA LEU A 161 -8.77 -8.28 0.37
C LEU A 161 -7.89 -9.46 -0.05
N ARG A 162 -6.61 -9.46 0.34
CA ARG A 162 -5.68 -10.56 0.05
C ARG A 162 -6.14 -11.89 0.63
N TRP A 163 -6.75 -11.91 1.81
CA TRP A 163 -7.17 -13.17 2.46
C TRP A 163 -8.57 -13.63 2.08
N SER A 164 -9.47 -12.71 1.76
CA SER A 164 -10.87 -13.02 1.40
C SER A 164 -11.04 -13.22 -0.11
N HIS A 165 -10.31 -12.47 -0.94
CA HIS A 165 -10.48 -12.42 -2.39
C HIS A 165 -9.11 -12.36 -3.10
N THR A 166 -8.29 -13.40 -2.92
CA THR A 166 -6.91 -13.45 -3.42
C THR A 166 -6.78 -13.11 -4.91
N GLU A 167 -7.66 -13.64 -5.76
CA GLU A 167 -7.63 -13.38 -7.21
C GLU A 167 -7.89 -11.90 -7.50
N ARG A 168 -8.97 -11.33 -6.95
CA ARG A 168 -9.28 -9.90 -7.07
C ARG A 168 -8.15 -9.01 -6.57
N TYR A 169 -7.51 -9.40 -5.46
CA TYR A 169 -6.33 -8.70 -4.94
C TYR A 169 -5.19 -8.68 -5.96
N LEU A 170 -4.87 -9.82 -6.57
CA LEU A 170 -3.82 -9.92 -7.59
C LEU A 170 -4.18 -9.13 -8.85
N ASP A 171 -5.42 -9.19 -9.31
CA ASP A 171 -5.88 -8.46 -10.49
C ASP A 171 -5.76 -6.93 -10.29
N ILE A 172 -6.13 -6.43 -9.12
CA ILE A 172 -5.96 -4.99 -8.80
C ILE A 172 -4.49 -4.61 -8.73
N ARG A 173 -3.62 -5.47 -8.17
CA ARG A 173 -2.16 -5.24 -8.20
C ARG A 173 -1.64 -5.17 -9.63
N ASP A 174 -2.11 -6.02 -10.53
CA ASP A 174 -1.71 -6.01 -11.93
C ASP A 174 -2.19 -4.76 -12.68
N ALA A 175 -3.41 -4.31 -12.40
CA ALA A 175 -3.89 -3.02 -12.89
C ALA A 175 -3.06 -1.86 -12.34
N ALA A 176 -2.65 -1.89 -11.06
CA ALA A 176 -1.79 -0.86 -10.47
C ALA A 176 -0.39 -0.85 -11.11
N ILE A 177 0.22 -2.02 -11.33
CA ILE A 177 1.51 -2.16 -12.02
C ILE A 177 1.42 -1.59 -13.44
N THR A 178 0.34 -1.90 -14.16
CA THR A 178 0.12 -1.39 -15.52
C THR A 178 -0.08 0.12 -15.53
N TYR A 179 -0.88 0.63 -14.60
CA TYR A 179 -1.13 2.06 -14.42
C TYR A 179 0.16 2.84 -14.15
N TYR A 180 0.98 2.40 -13.18
CA TYR A 180 2.24 3.07 -12.88
C TYR A 180 3.26 2.94 -14.01
N ARG A 181 3.32 1.80 -14.71
CA ARG A 181 4.15 1.66 -15.91
C ARG A 181 3.81 2.71 -16.96
N GLN A 182 2.52 2.95 -17.19
CA GLN A 182 2.07 3.99 -18.11
C GLN A 182 2.47 5.39 -17.61
N LEU A 183 2.26 5.71 -16.33
CA LEU A 183 2.65 7.01 -15.78
C LEU A 183 4.15 7.28 -15.83
N ILE A 184 4.99 6.25 -15.65
CA ILE A 184 6.45 6.36 -15.82
C ILE A 184 6.81 6.85 -17.23
N GLN A 185 6.07 6.39 -18.25
CA GLN A 185 6.27 6.77 -19.65
C GLN A 185 5.71 8.17 -19.93
N ASP A 186 4.46 8.42 -19.51
CA ASP A 186 3.68 9.59 -19.91
C ASP A 186 4.03 10.86 -19.13
N VAL A 187 4.58 10.73 -17.92
CA VAL A 187 4.80 11.86 -17.00
C VAL A 187 6.26 11.90 -16.50
N PRO A 188 7.22 12.35 -17.34
CA PRO A 188 8.65 12.37 -16.98
C PRO A 188 8.95 13.15 -15.69
N GLY A 189 8.20 14.23 -15.40
CA GLY A 189 8.45 15.12 -14.26
C GLY A 189 8.24 14.48 -12.88
N ASN A 190 7.39 13.46 -12.78
CA ASN A 190 7.09 12.75 -11.52
C ASN A 190 7.52 11.27 -11.57
N ARG A 191 8.34 10.90 -12.55
CA ARG A 191 8.69 9.51 -12.83
C ARG A 191 9.30 8.78 -11.62
N ASN A 192 10.08 9.48 -10.82
CA ASN A 192 10.68 8.93 -9.60
C ASN A 192 9.63 8.42 -8.61
N VAL A 193 8.51 9.13 -8.44
CA VAL A 193 7.38 8.67 -7.59
C VAL A 193 6.81 7.37 -8.14
N TYR A 194 6.49 7.36 -9.43
CA TYR A 194 5.81 6.21 -10.06
C TYR A 194 6.68 4.97 -10.15
N ILE A 195 8.01 5.12 -10.27
CA ILE A 195 8.94 3.99 -10.20
C ILE A 195 8.89 3.34 -8.82
N VAL A 196 8.91 4.11 -7.74
CA VAL A 196 8.84 3.55 -6.38
C VAL A 196 7.51 2.81 -6.19
N GLU A 197 6.39 3.41 -6.60
CA GLU A 197 5.09 2.76 -6.54
C GLU A 197 5.04 1.49 -7.40
N TYR A 198 5.58 1.50 -8.62
CA TYR A 198 5.66 0.33 -9.49
C TYR A 198 6.34 -0.86 -8.81
N TYR A 199 7.52 -0.64 -8.21
CA TYR A 199 8.26 -1.69 -7.51
C TYR A 199 7.60 -2.11 -6.19
N TYR A 200 6.96 -1.19 -5.48
CA TYR A 200 6.13 -1.51 -4.31
C TYR A 200 5.00 -2.47 -4.67
N GLN A 201 4.27 -2.23 -5.76
CA GLN A 201 3.21 -3.12 -6.25
C GLN A 201 3.77 -4.49 -6.68
N ALA A 202 4.89 -4.50 -7.41
CA ALA A 202 5.55 -5.73 -7.89
C ALA A 202 6.03 -6.62 -6.75
N LEU A 203 6.62 -6.03 -5.71
CA LEU A 203 7.04 -6.76 -4.51
C LEU A 203 5.85 -7.35 -3.75
N TYR A 204 4.71 -6.65 -3.67
CA TYR A 204 3.51 -7.23 -3.04
C TYR A 204 2.91 -8.38 -3.85
N LYS A 205 2.95 -8.30 -5.19
CA LYS A 205 2.57 -9.42 -6.07
C LYS A 205 3.51 -10.62 -5.89
N GLY A 206 4.80 -10.35 -5.70
CA GLY A 206 5.83 -11.39 -5.51
C GLY A 206 6.47 -11.88 -6.80
N ASP A 207 6.27 -11.16 -7.91
CA ASP A 207 6.84 -11.46 -9.21
C ASP A 207 8.33 -11.05 -9.29
N ARG A 208 9.23 -12.01 -9.07
CA ARG A 208 10.69 -11.78 -9.01
C ARG A 208 11.27 -11.28 -10.33
N GLU A 209 10.63 -11.57 -11.46
CA GLU A 209 11.12 -11.11 -12.76
C GLU A 209 10.99 -9.60 -12.91
N ILE A 210 10.04 -8.98 -12.19
CA ILE A 210 9.83 -7.54 -12.25
C ILE A 210 10.81 -6.80 -11.34
N TYR A 211 11.03 -7.27 -10.10
CA TYR A 211 11.83 -6.53 -9.09
C TYR A 211 13.27 -7.01 -8.91
N ASN A 212 13.78 -7.90 -9.75
CA ASN A 212 15.21 -8.23 -9.71
C ASN A 212 16.07 -7.02 -10.11
N GLN A 213 17.35 -7.07 -9.74
CA GLN A 213 18.27 -5.95 -9.96
C GLN A 213 18.54 -5.68 -11.44
N ASP A 214 18.50 -6.69 -12.31
CA ASP A 214 18.74 -6.52 -13.74
C ASP A 214 17.59 -5.77 -14.41
N ALA A 215 16.34 -6.17 -14.15
CA ALA A 215 15.15 -5.46 -14.63
C ALA A 215 15.10 -4.02 -14.11
N PHE A 216 15.49 -3.79 -12.85
CA PHE A 216 15.62 -2.44 -12.32
C PHE A 216 16.74 -1.64 -13.00
N LYS A 217 17.89 -2.27 -13.24
CA LYS A 217 19.02 -1.66 -13.94
C LYS A 217 18.63 -1.23 -15.36
N GLU A 218 17.92 -2.08 -16.09
CA GLU A 218 17.38 -1.77 -17.42
C GLU A 218 16.42 -0.58 -17.39
N ALA A 219 15.50 -0.55 -16.42
CA ALA A 219 14.60 0.59 -16.25
C ALA A 219 15.36 1.89 -15.98
N ILE A 220 16.39 1.85 -15.11
CA ILE A 220 17.23 3.02 -14.83
C ILE A 220 17.95 3.50 -16.10
N GLN A 221 18.56 2.61 -16.86
CA GLN A 221 19.21 2.94 -18.13
C GLN A 221 18.22 3.56 -19.12
N HIS A 222 17.05 2.96 -19.27
CA HIS A 222 16.06 3.40 -20.24
C HIS A 222 15.50 4.80 -19.92
N TYR A 223 15.27 5.11 -18.64
CA TYR A 223 14.56 6.34 -18.26
C TYR A 223 15.45 7.51 -17.82
N TYR A 224 16.70 7.25 -17.41
CA TYR A 224 17.59 8.27 -16.84
C TYR A 224 18.87 8.50 -17.63
N PHE A 225 19.13 7.72 -18.69
CA PHE A 225 20.26 7.91 -19.57
C PHE A 225 19.77 8.26 -20.99
N SER A 226 20.56 9.06 -21.70
CA SER A 226 20.37 9.19 -23.14
C SER A 226 20.71 7.87 -23.84
N PRO A 227 20.14 7.59 -25.04
CA PRO A 227 20.44 6.37 -25.78
C PRO A 227 21.93 6.14 -26.09
N ASP A 228 22.71 7.23 -26.21
CA ASP A 228 24.16 7.21 -26.43
C ASP A 228 24.98 7.15 -25.13
N GLN A 229 24.32 7.11 -23.96
CA GLN A 229 24.90 7.10 -22.62
C GLN A 229 25.80 8.30 -22.29
N ARG A 230 25.70 9.40 -23.05
CA ARG A 230 26.47 10.63 -22.83
C ARG A 230 25.84 11.58 -21.82
N TYR A 231 24.54 11.43 -21.58
CA TYR A 231 23.80 12.20 -20.60
C TYR A 231 23.16 11.28 -19.57
N ARG A 232 23.19 11.71 -18.31
CA ARG A 232 22.52 11.07 -17.18
C ARG A 232 21.79 12.12 -16.36
N ALA A 233 20.54 11.84 -16.02
CA ALA A 233 19.71 12.72 -15.20
C ALA A 233 20.04 12.57 -13.70
N ASP A 234 21.24 13.01 -13.30
CA ASP A 234 21.79 12.85 -11.94
C ASP A 234 20.86 13.32 -10.83
N GLN A 235 20.28 14.51 -10.99
CA GLN A 235 19.36 15.06 -10.00
C GLN A 235 18.12 14.17 -9.82
N ALA A 236 17.56 13.66 -10.92
CA ALA A 236 16.37 12.81 -10.86
C ALA A 236 16.69 11.41 -10.29
N LEU A 237 17.88 10.87 -10.58
CA LEU A 237 18.38 9.64 -9.93
C LEU A 237 18.61 9.83 -8.43
N GLY A 238 19.18 10.96 -8.02
CA GLY A 238 19.34 11.33 -6.61
C GLY A 238 17.99 11.36 -5.88
N GLN A 239 16.99 12.02 -6.47
CA GLN A 239 15.63 12.04 -5.91
C GLN A 239 14.98 10.65 -5.85
N LEU A 240 15.19 9.81 -6.88
CA LEU A 240 14.70 8.42 -6.85
C LEU A 240 15.35 7.64 -5.69
N ARG A 241 16.66 7.81 -5.50
CA ARG A 241 17.41 7.19 -4.42
C ARG A 241 16.90 7.62 -3.04
N GLU A 242 16.70 8.91 -2.82
CA GLU A 242 16.12 9.45 -1.58
C GLU A 242 14.75 8.84 -1.30
N ARG A 243 13.88 8.75 -2.31
CA ARG A 243 12.57 8.10 -2.15
C ARG A 243 12.66 6.63 -1.76
N PHE A 244 13.59 5.86 -2.32
CA PHE A 244 13.80 4.48 -1.89
C PHE A 244 14.35 4.37 -0.46
N LEU A 245 15.16 5.34 -0.03
CA LEU A 245 15.76 5.37 1.29
C LEU A 245 14.73 5.72 2.38
N ASP A 246 13.86 6.69 2.08
CA ASP A 246 12.91 7.26 3.04
C ASP A 246 11.56 6.51 3.07
N ASP A 247 11.47 5.34 2.44
CA ASP A 247 10.24 4.55 2.32
C ASP A 247 10.21 3.36 3.31
N PRO A 248 9.63 3.55 4.52
CA PRO A 248 9.63 2.52 5.56
C PRO A 248 8.79 1.30 5.18
N GLU A 249 7.73 1.48 4.39
CA GLU A 249 6.87 0.37 3.96
C GLU A 249 7.58 -0.53 2.97
N LEU A 250 8.31 0.08 2.03
CA LEU A 250 9.12 -0.67 1.10
C LEU A 250 10.26 -1.43 1.81
N ALA A 251 10.90 -0.82 2.81
CA ALA A 251 11.91 -1.48 3.63
C ALA A 251 11.34 -2.73 4.34
N GLY A 252 10.15 -2.61 4.93
CA GLY A 252 9.43 -3.75 5.52
C GLY A 252 9.15 -4.85 4.50
N LEU A 253 8.67 -4.47 3.31
CA LEU A 253 8.35 -5.40 2.24
C LEU A 253 9.59 -6.13 1.68
N LEU A 254 10.73 -5.45 1.56
CA LEU A 254 12.00 -6.09 1.20
C LEU A 254 12.40 -7.16 2.22
N ALA A 255 12.25 -6.87 3.52
CA ALA A 255 12.51 -7.83 4.58
C ALA A 255 11.56 -9.04 4.52
N GLU A 256 10.26 -8.82 4.30
CA GLU A 256 9.28 -9.90 4.09
C GLU A 256 9.65 -10.80 2.90
N ARG A 257 10.22 -10.22 1.84
CA ARG A 257 10.68 -10.94 0.64
C ARG A 257 12.07 -11.55 0.78
N LYS A 258 12.73 -11.40 1.94
CA LYS A 258 14.11 -11.85 2.20
C LYS A 258 15.11 -11.24 1.22
N LEU A 259 14.88 -9.99 0.81
CA LEU A 259 15.79 -9.21 -0.02
C LEU A 259 16.69 -8.35 0.87
N ALA A 260 17.84 -7.92 0.33
CA ALA A 260 18.72 -7.00 1.03
C ALA A 260 18.01 -5.66 1.29
N PRO A 261 18.20 -5.00 2.46
CA PRO A 261 17.61 -3.69 2.73
C PRO A 261 17.97 -2.62 1.69
N ARG A 262 19.14 -2.77 1.04
CA ARG A 262 19.64 -1.88 -0.02
C ARG A 262 19.44 -2.46 -1.43
N HIS A 263 18.47 -3.33 -1.63
CA HIS A 263 18.26 -4.06 -2.90
C HIS A 263 18.25 -3.13 -4.13
N PHE A 264 17.45 -2.07 -4.11
CA PHE A 264 17.40 -1.07 -5.17
C PHE A 264 18.51 0.00 -5.04
N LEU A 265 18.82 0.41 -3.80
CA LEU A 265 19.83 1.43 -3.53
C LEU A 265 21.21 1.05 -4.07
N ALA A 266 21.60 -0.23 -3.98
CA ALA A 266 22.87 -0.70 -4.51
C ALA A 266 22.99 -0.48 -6.04
N VAL A 267 21.90 -0.66 -6.79
CA VAL A 267 21.87 -0.40 -8.23
C VAL A 267 22.01 1.09 -8.51
N LEU A 268 21.28 1.93 -7.77
CA LEU A 268 21.33 3.39 -7.93
C LEU A 268 22.70 3.96 -7.55
N ASP A 269 23.31 3.48 -6.47
CA ASP A 269 24.65 3.88 -6.02
C ASP A 269 25.68 3.63 -7.13
N VAL A 270 25.67 2.43 -7.74
CA VAL A 270 26.53 2.10 -8.89
C VAL A 270 26.33 3.09 -10.05
N PHE A 271 25.07 3.40 -10.40
CA PHE A 271 24.80 4.33 -11.50
C PHE A 271 25.21 5.77 -11.21
N LEU A 272 25.15 6.23 -9.96
CA LEU A 272 25.56 7.59 -9.59
C LEU A 272 27.09 7.74 -9.57
N GLU A 273 27.80 6.68 -9.15
CA GLU A 273 29.27 6.65 -9.08
C GLU A 273 29.95 6.38 -10.43
N GLN A 274 29.26 5.74 -11.37
CA GLN A 274 29.82 5.39 -12.68
C GLN A 274 30.17 6.67 -13.49
N PRO A 275 31.35 6.80 -14.09
CA PRO A 275 31.64 7.91 -15.00
C PRO A 275 30.84 7.77 -16.31
N LEU A 276 30.41 8.90 -16.89
CA LEU A 276 29.79 8.91 -18.21
C LEU A 276 30.82 8.55 -19.29
N ALA A 277 30.36 7.97 -20.40
CA ALA A 277 31.21 7.68 -21.53
C ALA A 277 31.87 8.99 -22.01
N ALA A 278 33.21 9.01 -22.07
CA ALA A 278 33.93 10.17 -22.55
C ALA A 278 33.54 10.45 -24.02
N ASN A 279 33.43 11.73 -24.38
CA ASN A 279 33.27 12.14 -25.77
C ASN A 279 34.55 11.77 -26.54
N VAL A 280 34.55 10.60 -27.18
CA VAL A 280 35.48 10.25 -28.26
C VAL A 280 34.99 10.87 -29.56
#